data_AF-A0A3P6EL66-F1
#
_entry.id   AF-A0A3P6EL66-F1
#
_cell.length_a   1.000
_cell.length_b   1.000
_cell.length_c   1.000
_cell.angle_alpha   90.00
_cell.angle_beta   90.00
_cell.angle_gamma   90.00
#
_symmetry.space_group_name_H-M   'P 1'
#
loop_
_entity.id
_entity.type
_entity.pdbx_description
1 polymer ?
#
loop_
_entity_poly.entity_id
_entity_poly.type
_entity_poly.pdbx_seq_one_letter_code
_entity_poly.pdbx_strand_id
1 'polypeptide(L)'
;MDYFLILELPEEIQALVVERVVGNSLQDLYGFRASCKLIKALADRRSVCHFYDVLSVPCGLNMPSELLKTCYAERNPSTLYMK
;
A
#
# COMPACT_ATOMS: atom_id res chain seq x y z
N MET A 1 2.21 28.83 1.83
CA MET A 1 2.66 27.43 1.69
C MET A 1 1.98 26.93 0.43
N ASP A 2 2.73 26.83 -0.66
CA ASP A 2 2.21 26.25 -1.90
C ASP A 2 2.17 24.74 -1.74
N TYR A 3 0.97 24.16 -1.78
CA TYR A 3 0.79 22.72 -1.71
C TYR A 3 0.97 22.16 -3.12
N PHE A 4 1.93 21.26 -3.28
CA PHE A 4 2.10 20.51 -4.52
C PHE A 4 1.12 19.33 -4.54
N LEU A 5 0.39 19.18 -5.65
CA LEU A 5 -0.43 18.01 -5.87
C LEU A 5 0.48 16.84 -6.21
N ILE A 6 0.36 15.73 -5.48
CA ILE A 6 1.10 14.49 -5.77
C ILE A 6 0.88 14.04 -7.23
N LEU A 7 -0.29 14.35 -7.80
CA LEU A 7 -0.65 14.04 -9.18
C LEU A 7 0.15 14.81 -10.24
N GLU A 8 0.79 15.92 -9.88
CA GLU A 8 1.62 16.71 -10.79
C GLU A 8 3.07 16.17 -10.88
N LEU A 9 3.44 15.23 -10.00
CA LEU A 9 4.76 14.61 -10.02
C LEU A 9 4.85 13.51 -11.10
N PRO A 10 6.06 13.19 -11.59
CA PRO A 10 6.28 12.01 -12.41
C PRO A 10 5.79 10.73 -11.75
N GLU A 11 5.29 9.78 -12.55
CA GLU A 11 4.70 8.53 -12.07
C GLU A 11 5.70 7.72 -11.21
N GLU A 12 7.00 7.77 -11.49
CA GLU A 12 8.00 7.10 -10.66
C GLU A 12 8.06 7.67 -9.24
N ILE A 13 7.95 8.99 -9.12
CA ILE A 13 7.97 9.66 -7.81
C ILE A 13 6.67 9.38 -7.06
N GLN A 14 5.54 9.37 -7.76
CA GLN A 14 4.25 9.01 -7.17
C GLN A 14 4.28 7.56 -6.62
N ALA A 15 4.84 6.62 -7.38
CA ALA A 15 5.00 5.24 -6.95
C ALA A 15 5.85 5.13 -5.68
N LEU A 16 6.99 5.84 -5.62
CA LEU A 16 7.85 5.86 -4.43
C LEU A 16 7.16 6.44 -3.19
N VAL A 17 6.38 7.51 -3.37
CA VAL A 17 5.60 8.10 -2.27
C VAL A 17 4.57 7.09 -1.76
N VAL A 18 3.83 6.43 -2.66
CA VAL A 18 2.84 5.42 -2.29
C VAL A 18 3.49 4.24 -1.57
N GLU A 19 4.61 3.71 -2.07
CA GLU A 19 5.36 2.62 -1.42
C GLU A 19 5.80 2.99 0.01
N ARG A 20 6.27 4.22 0.22
CA ARG A 20 6.68 4.72 1.54
C ARG A 20 5.52 4.94 2.48
N VAL A 21 4.40 5.46 2.00
CA VAL A 21 3.19 5.67 2.80
C VAL A 21 2.62 4.31 3.23
N VAL A 22 2.56 3.34 2.31
CA VAL A 22 2.10 1.98 2.61
C VAL A 22 2.91 1.32 3.71
N GLY A 23 4.24 1.47 3.66
CA GLY A 23 5.12 0.89 4.68
C GLY A 23 5.03 1.55 6.05
N ASN A 24 4.45 2.76 6.14
CA ASN A 24 4.33 3.51 7.38
C ASN A 24 2.93 3.47 8.00
N SER A 25 1.87 3.44 7.18
CA SER A 25 0.49 3.58 7.67
C SER A 25 -0.54 2.96 6.74
N LEU A 26 -1.24 1.96 7.27
CA LEU A 26 -2.38 1.33 6.61
C LEU A 26 -3.56 2.27 6.38
N GLN A 27 -3.84 3.13 7.35
CA GLN A 27 -4.96 4.06 7.25
C GLN A 27 -4.75 5.02 6.08
N ASP A 28 -3.51 5.49 5.92
CA ASP A 28 -3.14 6.33 4.80
C ASP A 28 -3.25 5.56 3.49
N LEU A 29 -2.78 4.31 3.41
CA LEU A 29 -2.99 3.48 2.21
C LEU A 29 -4.46 3.38 1.79
N TYR A 30 -5.37 3.10 2.73
CA TYR A 30 -6.80 3.05 2.42
C TYR A 30 -7.33 4.41 1.95
N GLY A 31 -6.85 5.52 2.54
CA GLY A 31 -7.13 6.87 2.07
C GLY A 31 -6.60 7.13 0.66
N PHE A 32 -5.37 6.68 0.35
CA PHE A 32 -4.77 6.77 -0.98
C PHE A 32 -5.58 5.96 -2.00
N ARG A 33 -5.97 4.71 -1.68
CA ARG A 33 -6.85 3.89 -2.53
C ARG A 33 -8.21 4.55 -2.82
N ALA A 34 -8.74 5.32 -1.87
CA ALA A 34 -10.00 6.04 -2.01
C ALA A 34 -9.87 7.38 -2.77
N SER A 35 -8.65 7.90 -2.94
CA SER A 35 -8.42 9.23 -3.51
C SER A 35 -8.63 9.30 -5.02
N CYS A 36 -7.90 8.51 -5.82
CA CYS A 36 -8.00 8.54 -7.28
C CYS A 36 -7.59 7.21 -7.94
N LYS A 37 -8.00 7.02 -9.21
CA LYS A 37 -7.75 5.78 -9.96
C LYS A 37 -6.26 5.48 -10.15
N LEU A 38 -5.44 6.51 -10.38
CA LEU A 38 -4.01 6.35 -10.60
C LEU A 38 -3.29 5.90 -9.33
N ILE A 39 -3.58 6.56 -8.21
CA ILE A 39 -3.05 6.18 -6.89
C ILE A 39 -3.53 4.78 -6.51
N LYS A 40 -4.79 4.43 -6.78
CA LYS A 40 -5.29 3.06 -6.58
C LYS A 40 -4.47 2.05 -7.38
N ALA A 41 -4.18 2.31 -8.65
CA ALA A 41 -3.38 1.43 -9.49
C ALA A 41 -1.94 1.29 -8.97
N LEU A 42 -1.35 2.38 -8.46
CA LEU A 42 -0.03 2.36 -7.83
C LEU A 42 -0.03 1.56 -6.52
N ALA A 43 -1.03 1.76 -5.67
CA ALA A 43 -1.21 1.03 -4.42
C ALA A 43 -1.45 -0.48 -4.63
N ASP A 44 -2.02 -0.86 -5.78
CA ASP A 44 -2.29 -2.25 -6.17
C ASP A 44 -1.10 -2.91 -6.88
N ARG A 45 0.02 -2.20 -7.11
CA ARG A 45 1.23 -2.81 -7.67
C ARG A 45 1.81 -3.84 -6.70
N ARG A 46 2.33 -4.93 -7.26
CA ARG A 46 2.99 -6.00 -6.50
C ARG A 46 4.20 -5.52 -5.69
N SER A 47 4.92 -4.49 -6.15
CA SER A 47 6.06 -3.91 -5.41
C SER A 47 5.64 -3.34 -4.05
N VAL A 48 4.43 -2.80 -3.96
CA VAL A 48 3.85 -2.26 -2.73
C VAL A 48 3.55 -3.37 -1.71
N CYS A 49 3.21 -4.58 -2.19
CA CYS A 49 2.95 -5.73 -1.32
C CYS A 49 4.18 -6.16 -0.53
N HIS A 50 5.41 -5.82 -0.94
CA HIS A 50 6.62 -6.11 -0.16
C HIS A 50 6.73 -5.22 1.10
N PHE A 51 6.27 -3.97 1.01
CA PHE A 51 6.36 -2.99 2.09
C PHE A 51 5.15 -2.99 3.03
N TYR A 52 4.09 -3.70 2.65
CA TYR A 52 2.84 -3.75 3.39
C TYR A 52 3.02 -4.36 4.78
N ASP A 53 2.80 -3.59 5.86
CA ASP A 53 2.82 -4.18 7.19
C ASP A 53 1.47 -4.84 7.51
N VAL A 54 1.38 -6.13 7.16
CA VAL A 54 0.18 -6.94 7.38
C VAL A 54 -0.19 -7.04 8.86
N LEU A 55 0.78 -6.93 9.78
CA LEU A 55 0.55 -7.02 11.23
C LEU A 55 -0.07 -5.74 11.80
N SER A 56 0.08 -4.61 11.11
CA SER A 56 -0.55 -3.35 11.50
C SER A 56 -2.06 -3.31 11.21
N VAL A 57 -2.61 -4.31 10.50
CA VAL A 57 -4.06 -4.41 10.29
C VAL A 57 -4.71 -4.80 11.61
N PRO A 58 -5.61 -3.97 12.17
CA PRO A 58 -6.36 -4.33 13.36
C PRO A 58 -7.03 -5.69 13.18
N CYS A 59 -6.75 -6.63 14.10
CA CYS A 59 -7.44 -7.92 14.16
C CYS A 59 -8.96 -7.68 14.21
N GLY A 60 -9.66 -7.96 13.11
CA GLY A 60 -11.10 -7.71 12.96
C GLY A 60 -11.50 -6.87 11.75
N LEU A 61 -10.56 -6.17 11.10
CA LEU A 61 -10.77 -5.66 9.74
C LEU A 61 -10.56 -6.79 8.75
N ASN A 62 -11.54 -7.02 7.87
CA ASN A 62 -11.41 -7.95 6.76
C ASN A 62 -10.35 -7.41 5.78
N MET A 63 -9.09 -7.80 6.00
CA MET A 63 -8.07 -7.65 4.96
C MET A 63 -8.60 -8.37 3.70
N PRO A 64 -8.56 -7.72 2.52
CA PRO A 64 -8.93 -8.39 1.29
C PRO A 64 -8.08 -9.65 1.10
N SER A 65 -8.71 -10.81 1.00
CA SER A 65 -8.02 -12.11 0.91
C SER A 65 -7.03 -12.16 -0.27
N GLU A 66 -7.36 -11.51 -1.38
CA GLU A 66 -6.49 -11.37 -2.54
C GLU A 66 -5.21 -10.57 -2.24
N LEU A 67 -5.30 -9.54 -1.41
CA LEU A 67 -4.14 -8.74 -1.03
C LEU A 67 -3.20 -9.55 -0.12
N LEU A 68 -3.76 -10.32 0.81
CA LEU A 68 -2.99 -11.23 1.67
C LEU A 68 -2.27 -12.32 0.86
N LYS A 69 -2.97 -12.95 -0.09
CA LYS A 69 -2.38 -13.94 -1.02
C LYS A 69 -1.24 -13.33 -1.84
N THR A 70 -1.41 -12.10 -2.31
CA THR A 70 -0.39 -11.39 -3.08
C THR A 70 0.83 -11.08 -2.21
N CYS A 71 0.64 -10.62 -0.97
CA CYS A 71 1.72 -10.40 0.00
C CYS A 71 2.48 -11.69 0.33
N TYR A 72 1.78 -12.81 0.48
CA TYR A 72 2.40 -14.12 0.69
C TYR A 72 3.23 -14.57 -0.53
N ALA A 73 2.69 -14.39 -1.74
CA ALA A 73 3.39 -14.72 -2.99
C ALA A 73 4.66 -13.88 -3.19
N GLU A 74 4.63 -12.61 -2.81
CA GLU A 74 5.76 -11.68 -2.85
C GLU A 74 6.74 -11.83 -1.66
N ARG A 75 6.54 -12.85 -0.80
CA ARG A 75 7.37 -13.14 0.38
C ARG A 75 7.51 -11.96 1.33
N ASN A 76 6.42 -11.22 1.54
CA ASN A 76 6.39 -10.14 2.51
C ASN A 76 6.80 -10.65 3.90
N PRO A 77 7.75 -9.99 4.59
CA PRO A 77 8.26 -10.44 5.89
C PRO A 77 7.18 -10.51 6.98
N SER A 78 6.17 -9.63 6.95
CA SER A 78 5.02 -9.65 7.87
C SER A 78 4.11 -10.88 7.68
N THR A 79 4.22 -11.60 6.56
CA THR A 79 3.43 -12.84 6.30
C THR A 79 4.12 -14.12 6.76
N LEU A 80 5.38 -14.06 7.20
CA LEU A 80 6.17 -15.22 7.64
C LEU A 80 5.52 -16.02 8.79
N TYR A 81 4.71 -15.34 9.61
CA TYR A 81 4.09 -15.91 10.80
C TYR A 81 2.60 -16.22 10.64
N MET A 82 2.00 -15.96 9.47
CA MET A 82 0.55 -16.13 9.22
C MET A 82 0.15 -17.55 8.77
N LYS A 83 0.80 -18.58 9.30
CA LYS A 83 0.61 -19.98 8.89
C LYS A 83 -0.65 -20.61 9.47
#